data_AF-A0A2M9N151-F1
#
_entry.id   AF-A0A2M9N151-F1
#
_cell.length_a   1.000
_cell.length_b   1.000
_cell.length_c   1.000
_cell.angle_alpha   90.00
_cell.angle_beta   90.00
_cell.angle_gamma   90.00
#
_symmetry.space_group_name_H-M   'P 1'
#
loop_
_entity.id
_entity.type
_entity.pdbx_description
1 polymer ?
#
loop_
_entity_poly.entity_id
_entity_poly.type
_entity_poly.pdbx_seq_one_letter_code
_entity_poly.pdbx_strand_id
1 'polypeptide(L)'
;MKTTDIVKENLLLILGLGALALIRPIMKMTGIMDLIGQAFGSILMTVLISLAWLMIVLVKRAAFPVVILVFSGLSYALFAIILSGIASPLLDGKLQGPLTNPLAMVSVFAVNAIWGLIVGVIANALRRKG
;
A
#
# COMPACT_ATOMS: atom_id res chain seq x y z
N MET A 1 -14.44 -9.12 18.50
CA MET A 1 -13.50 -7.98 18.56
C MET A 1 -13.91 -6.97 17.51
N LYS A 2 -14.01 -5.69 17.84
CA LYS A 2 -14.42 -4.68 16.86
C LYS A 2 -13.25 -4.38 15.93
N THR A 3 -13.53 -4.03 14.67
CA THR A 3 -12.49 -3.63 13.69
C THR A 3 -11.58 -2.52 14.24
N THR A 4 -12.15 -1.59 15.00
CA THR A 4 -11.41 -0.51 15.66
C THR A 4 -10.34 -0.99 16.63
N ASP A 5 -10.61 -2.07 17.36
CA ASP A 5 -9.70 -2.62 18.36
C ASP A 5 -8.52 -3.29 17.64
N ILE A 6 -8.82 -4.03 16.57
CA ILE A 6 -7.81 -4.71 15.73
C ILE A 6 -6.85 -3.67 15.14
N VAL A 7 -7.38 -2.57 14.61
CA VAL A 7 -6.57 -1.50 14.02
C VAL A 7 -5.69 -0.82 15.07
N LYS A 8 -6.23 -0.53 16.26
CA LYS A 8 -5.46 0.11 17.34
C LYS A 8 -4.30 -0.76 17.80
N GLU A 9 -4.54 -2.05 18.02
CA GLU A 9 -3.50 -3.00 18.45
C GLU A 9 -2.42 -3.22 17.39
N ASN A 10 -2.79 -3.14 16.11
CA ASN A 10 -1.89 -3.41 14.99
C ASN A 10 -1.46 -2.13 14.26
N LEU A 11 -1.64 -0.95 14.86
CA LEU A 11 -1.44 0.33 14.18
C LEU A 11 -0.03 0.46 13.60
N LEU A 12 0.99 0.12 14.39
CA LEU A 12 2.39 0.17 13.94
C LEU A 12 2.65 -0.77 12.75
N LEU A 13 2.05 -1.96 12.76
CA LEU A 13 2.18 -2.91 11.65
C LEU A 13 1.49 -2.38 10.39
N ILE A 14 0.28 -1.84 10.53
CA ILE A 14 -0.49 -1.25 9.43
C ILE A 14 0.27 -0.10 8.78
N LEU A 15 0.77 0.84 9.59
CA LEU A 15 1.53 1.98 9.09
C LEU A 15 2.86 1.53 8.47
N GLY A 16 3.56 0.57 9.09
CA GLY A 16 4.80 0.01 8.55
C GLY A 16 4.62 -0.68 7.20
N LEU A 17 3.57 -1.49 7.04
CA LEU A 17 3.24 -2.14 5.78
C LEU A 17 2.82 -1.13 4.71
N GLY A 18 2.02 -0.12 5.08
CA GLY A 18 1.67 0.99 4.19
C GLY A 18 2.90 1.79 3.73
N ALA A 19 3.84 2.05 4.63
CA ALA A 19 5.08 2.76 4.34
C ALA A 19 6.01 1.93 3.44
N LEU A 20 6.10 0.62 3.64
CA LEU A 20 6.87 -0.28 2.78
C LEU A 20 6.43 -0.21 1.31
N ALA A 21 5.14 0.01 1.05
CA ALA A 21 4.63 0.16 -0.31
C ALA A 21 5.08 1.47 -1.00
N LEU A 22 5.60 2.47 -0.26
CA LEU A 22 6.17 3.70 -0.82
C LEU A 22 7.44 3.50 -1.63
N ILE A 23 8.09 2.33 -1.53
CA ILE A 23 9.24 1.99 -2.37
C ILE A 23 8.87 2.16 -3.85
N ARG A 24 7.64 1.78 -4.24
CA ARG A 24 7.17 1.90 -5.62
C ARG A 24 7.12 3.35 -6.12
N PRO A 25 6.41 4.31 -5.49
CA PRO A 25 6.42 5.70 -5.92
C PRO A 25 7.83 6.32 -5.85
N ILE A 26 8.65 5.97 -4.84
CA ILE A 26 10.03 6.48 -4.76
C ILE A 26 10.87 6.01 -5.96
N MET A 27 10.77 4.74 -6.35
CA MET A 27 11.47 4.22 -7.54
C MET A 27 10.99 4.88 -8.83
N LYS A 28 9.70 5.23 -8.91
CA LYS A 28 9.15 5.98 -10.05
C LYS A 28 9.72 7.40 -10.10
N MET A 29 9.79 8.09 -8.96
CA MET A 29 10.27 9.47 -8.87
C MET A 29 11.78 9.61 -9.10
N THR A 30 12.55 8.58 -8.76
CA THR A 30 14.01 8.54 -8.95
C THR A 30 14.43 8.09 -10.36
N GLY A 31 13.47 7.73 -11.23
CA GLY A 31 13.75 7.24 -12.59
C GLY A 31 14.27 5.80 -12.66
N ILE A 32 14.37 5.08 -11.53
CA ILE A 32 14.84 3.68 -11.51
C ILE A 32 13.90 2.79 -12.34
N MET A 33 12.60 3.07 -12.32
CA MET A 33 11.63 2.33 -13.13
C MET A 33 11.84 2.47 -14.64
N ASP A 34 12.43 3.57 -15.10
CA ASP A 34 12.65 3.80 -16.53
C ASP A 34 13.83 2.97 -17.05
N LEU A 35 14.79 2.64 -16.17
CA LEU A 35 15.94 1.78 -16.49
C LEU A 35 15.55 0.33 -16.72
N ILE A 36 14.54 -0.16 -16.01
CA ILE A 36 14.09 -1.57 -16.04
C ILE A 36 12.83 -1.77 -16.90
N GLY A 37 12.32 -0.71 -17.52
CA GLY A 37 11.06 -0.68 -18.24
C GLY A 37 9.86 -0.46 -17.33
N GLN A 38 9.11 0.60 -17.59
CA GLN A 38 8.05 1.09 -16.69
C GLN A 38 6.94 0.07 -16.43
N ALA A 39 6.51 -0.66 -17.46
CA ALA A 39 5.48 -1.70 -17.33
C ALA A 39 5.96 -2.88 -16.48
N PHE A 40 7.15 -3.40 -16.80
CA PHE A 40 7.75 -4.52 -16.07
C PHE A 40 8.03 -4.15 -14.61
N GLY A 41 8.69 -3.00 -14.38
CA GLY A 41 8.99 -2.49 -13.03
C GLY A 41 7.73 -2.28 -12.19
N SER A 42 6.65 -1.79 -12.78
CA SER A 42 5.38 -1.60 -12.06
C SER A 42 4.75 -2.92 -11.61
N ILE A 43 4.73 -3.93 -12.49
CA ILE A 43 4.20 -5.26 -12.17
C ILE A 43 5.08 -5.94 -11.12
N LEU A 44 6.40 -5.93 -11.33
CA LEU A 44 7.37 -6.51 -10.41
C LEU A 44 7.21 -5.92 -9.00
N MET A 45 7.16 -4.59 -8.87
CA MET A 45 6.99 -3.94 -7.57
C MET A 45 5.67 -4.30 -6.90
N THR A 46 4.60 -4.43 -7.67
CA THR A 46 3.30 -4.81 -7.13
C THR A 46 3.36 -6.23 -6.55
N VAL A 47 3.98 -7.17 -7.28
CA VAL A 47 4.19 -8.55 -6.81
C VAL A 47 5.08 -8.57 -5.57
N LEU A 48 6.22 -7.88 -5.58
CA LEU A 48 7.15 -7.84 -4.45
C LEU A 48 6.52 -7.25 -3.18
N ILE A 49 5.77 -6.16 -3.31
CA ILE A 49 5.05 -5.55 -2.18
C ILE A 49 3.98 -6.50 -1.65
N SER A 50 3.18 -7.12 -2.53
CA SER A 50 2.17 -8.10 -2.12
C SER A 50 2.79 -9.31 -1.42
N LEU A 51 3.91 -9.83 -1.90
CA LEU A 51 4.64 -10.92 -1.26
C LEU A 51 5.22 -10.50 0.09
N ALA A 52 5.80 -9.30 0.19
CA ALA A 52 6.32 -8.77 1.45
C ALA A 52 5.20 -8.63 2.49
N TRP A 53 4.07 -8.03 2.11
CA TRP A 53 2.88 -7.94 2.95
C TRP A 53 2.42 -9.31 3.42
N LEU A 54 2.25 -10.26 2.49
CA LEU A 54 1.82 -11.62 2.77
C LEU A 54 2.77 -12.32 3.76
N MET A 55 4.09 -12.29 3.47
CA MET A 55 5.10 -12.93 4.30
C MET A 55 5.13 -12.33 5.71
N ILE A 56 5.09 -11.00 5.83
CA ILE A 56 5.14 -10.34 7.13
C ILE A 56 3.92 -10.72 7.98
N VAL A 57 2.69 -10.69 7.44
CA VAL A 57 1.50 -11.03 8.22
C VAL A 57 1.44 -12.52 8.60
N LEU A 58 1.97 -13.41 7.75
CA LEU A 58 2.06 -14.84 8.05
C LEU A 58 3.12 -15.13 9.13
N VAL A 59 4.32 -14.54 9.02
CA VAL A 59 5.40 -14.69 10.00
C VAL A 59 5.00 -14.11 11.35
N LYS A 60 4.34 -12.94 11.37
CA LYS A 60 3.82 -12.33 12.59
C LYS A 60 2.58 -13.04 13.15
N ARG A 61 2.10 -14.11 12.50
CA ARG A 61 0.90 -14.87 12.86
C ARG A 61 -0.29 -13.96 13.16
N ALA A 62 -0.48 -12.95 12.33
CA ALA A 62 -1.48 -11.92 12.57
C ALA A 62 -2.89 -12.56 12.64
N ALA A 63 -3.64 -12.25 13.71
CA ALA A 63 -4.95 -12.84 13.97
C ALA A 63 -6.03 -12.40 12.96
N PHE A 64 -5.90 -11.20 12.38
CA PHE A 64 -6.86 -10.62 11.45
C PHE A 64 -6.18 -10.03 10.19
N PRO A 65 -5.56 -10.88 9.34
CA PRO A 65 -4.72 -10.42 8.24
C PRO A 65 -5.50 -9.61 7.19
N VAL A 66 -6.78 -9.92 6.98
CA VAL A 66 -7.65 -9.15 6.07
C VAL A 66 -7.80 -7.70 6.52
N VAL A 67 -8.15 -7.48 7.79
CA VAL A 67 -8.31 -6.13 8.34
C VAL A 67 -6.98 -5.38 8.28
N ILE A 68 -5.89 -6.02 8.72
CA ILE A 68 -4.56 -5.41 8.72
C ILE A 68 -4.15 -4.98 7.31
N LEU A 69 -4.32 -5.84 6.31
CA LEU A 69 -3.87 -5.54 4.94
C LEU A 69 -4.77 -4.55 4.21
N VAL A 70 -6.09 -4.55 4.45
CA VAL A 70 -6.97 -3.47 3.96
C VAL A 70 -6.54 -2.12 4.52
N PHE A 71 -6.33 -2.02 5.83
CA PHE A 71 -5.87 -0.77 6.46
C PHE A 71 -4.43 -0.41 6.05
N SER A 72 -3.58 -1.39 5.74
CA SER A 72 -2.24 -1.14 5.18
C SER A 72 -2.32 -0.52 3.78
N GLY A 73 -3.25 -1.01 2.95
CA GLY A 73 -3.57 -0.40 1.65
C GLY A 73 -4.10 1.02 1.78
N LEU A 74 -5.02 1.27 2.71
CA LEU A 74 -5.50 2.62 3.00
C LEU A 74 -4.38 3.54 3.50
N SER A 75 -3.49 3.03 4.36
CA SER A 75 -2.33 3.76 4.86
C SER A 75 -1.37 4.12 3.73
N TYR A 76 -1.08 3.18 2.82
CA TYR A 76 -0.28 3.45 1.64
C TYR A 76 -0.93 4.53 0.75
N ALA A 77 -2.24 4.44 0.50
CA ALA A 77 -2.96 5.45 -0.26
C ALA A 77 -2.78 6.85 0.34
N LEU A 78 -2.96 6.99 1.66
CA LEU A 78 -2.74 8.24 2.37
C LEU A 78 -1.30 8.74 2.21
N PHE A 79 -0.31 7.87 2.43
CA PHE A 79 1.09 8.26 2.29
C PHE A 79 1.47 8.66 0.86
N ALA A 80 0.96 7.95 -0.15
CA ALA A 80 1.21 8.27 -1.55
C ALA A 80 0.58 9.61 -1.94
N ILE A 81 -0.60 9.94 -1.42
CA ILE A 81 -1.24 11.25 -1.60
C ILE A 81 -0.40 12.36 -0.96
N ILE A 82 0.05 12.16 0.28
CA ILE A 82 0.91 13.13 0.99
C ILE A 82 2.23 13.31 0.22
N LEU A 83 2.88 12.22 -0.17
CA LEU A 83 4.13 12.24 -0.93
C LEU A 83 3.95 12.98 -2.26
N SER A 84 2.88 12.69 -3.01
CA SER A 84 2.56 13.38 -4.28
C SER A 84 2.30 14.86 -4.05
N GLY A 85 1.58 15.21 -2.99
CA GLY A 85 1.25 16.60 -2.65
C GLY A 85 2.45 17.44 -2.26
N ILE A 86 3.47 16.82 -1.66
CA ILE A 86 4.73 17.49 -1.30
C ILE A 86 5.70 17.50 -2.48
N ALA A 87 5.82 16.38 -3.20
CA ALA A 87 6.83 16.24 -4.22
C ALA A 87 6.48 16.95 -5.53
N SER A 88 5.21 16.93 -5.97
CA SER A 88 4.85 17.55 -7.25
C SER A 88 5.04 19.07 -7.28
N PRO A 89 4.73 19.87 -6.23
CA PRO A 89 5.06 21.29 -6.24
C PRO A 89 6.58 21.54 -6.25
N LEU A 90 7.36 20.68 -5.60
CA LEU A 90 8.82 20.81 -5.52
C LEU A 90 9.53 20.44 -6.82
N LEU A 91 9.04 19.41 -7.52
CA LEU A 91 9.66 18.89 -8.73
C LEU A 91 9.08 19.52 -10.01
N ASP A 92 7.77 19.71 -10.07
CA ASP A 92 7.05 20.12 -11.28
C ASP A 92 6.53 21.57 -11.22
N GLY A 93 6.71 22.25 -10.08
CA GLY A 93 6.27 23.64 -9.87
C GLY A 93 4.75 23.83 -9.81
N LYS A 94 3.97 22.74 -9.85
CA LYS A 94 2.51 22.75 -9.77
C LYS A 94 2.03 21.57 -8.94
N LEU A 95 0.96 21.75 -8.18
CA LEU A 95 0.32 20.66 -7.46
C LEU A 95 -0.28 19.68 -8.46
N GLN A 96 0.15 18.42 -8.39
CA GLN A 96 -0.35 17.31 -9.21
C GLN A 96 -0.71 16.10 -8.33
N GLY A 97 -1.49 15.19 -8.91
CA GLY A 97 -1.90 13.95 -8.26
C GLY A 97 -3.28 14.03 -7.61
N PRO A 98 -3.64 13.07 -6.75
CA PRO A 98 -5.03 12.89 -6.32
C PRO A 98 -5.61 14.06 -5.50
N LEU A 99 -4.78 14.95 -4.97
CA LEU A 99 -5.21 16.15 -4.27
C LEU A 99 -5.92 17.18 -5.17
N THR A 100 -5.69 17.14 -6.48
CA THR A 100 -6.33 18.08 -7.43
C THR A 100 -7.71 17.62 -7.88
N ASN A 101 -8.08 16.37 -7.61
CA ASN A 101 -9.36 15.79 -8.04
C ASN A 101 -9.92 14.84 -6.96
N PRO A 102 -11.05 15.19 -6.30
CA PRO A 102 -11.66 14.36 -5.27
C PRO A 102 -11.99 12.93 -5.72
N LEU A 103 -12.41 12.73 -6.98
CA LEU A 103 -12.68 11.39 -7.52
C LEU A 103 -11.38 10.58 -7.69
N ALA A 104 -10.28 11.23 -8.08
CA ALA A 104 -8.96 10.60 -8.12
C ALA A 104 -8.52 10.18 -6.71
N MET A 105 -8.76 11.01 -5.69
CA MET A 105 -8.46 10.66 -4.30
C MET A 105 -9.24 9.42 -3.83
N VAL A 106 -10.56 9.40 -4.04
CA VAL A 106 -11.41 8.26 -3.65
C VAL A 106 -10.99 6.98 -4.38
N SER A 107 -10.69 7.08 -5.68
CA SER A 107 -10.24 5.92 -6.46
C SER A 107 -8.90 5.36 -5.97
N VAL A 108 -7.94 6.21 -5.57
CA VAL A 108 -6.68 5.74 -4.97
C VAL A 108 -6.94 4.96 -3.69
N PHE A 109 -7.80 5.44 -2.79
CA PHE A 109 -8.17 4.68 -1.60
C PHE A 109 -8.88 3.36 -1.93
N ALA A 110 -9.84 3.38 -2.85
CA ALA A 110 -10.62 2.21 -3.22
C ALA A 110 -9.74 1.10 -3.82
N VAL A 111 -8.88 1.44 -4.79
CA VAL A 111 -7.99 0.47 -5.44
C VAL A 111 -7.04 -0.16 -4.42
N ASN A 112 -6.46 0.62 -3.52
CA ASN A 112 -5.53 0.09 -2.53
C ASN A 112 -6.24 -0.72 -1.43
N ALA A 113 -7.47 -0.36 -1.05
CA ALA A 113 -8.30 -1.16 -0.16
C ALA A 113 -8.65 -2.52 -0.78
N ILE A 114 -9.05 -2.53 -2.06
CA ILE A 114 -9.33 -3.76 -2.83
C ILE A 114 -8.07 -4.63 -2.90
N TRP A 115 -6.91 -4.04 -3.17
CA TRP A 115 -5.66 -4.80 -3.23
C TRP A 115 -5.29 -5.40 -1.87
N GLY A 116 -5.39 -4.61 -0.80
CA GLY A 116 -5.21 -5.08 0.57
C GLY A 116 -6.18 -6.20 0.95
N LEU A 117 -7.43 -6.13 0.47
CA LEU A 117 -8.43 -7.17 0.64
C LEU A 117 -8.01 -8.47 -0.07
N ILE A 118 -7.59 -8.38 -1.34
CA ILE A 118 -7.14 -9.55 -2.12
C ILE A 118 -5.99 -10.26 -1.41
N VAL A 119 -4.92 -9.52 -1.07
CA VAL A 119 -3.75 -10.10 -0.38
C VAL A 119 -4.15 -10.62 1.01
N GLY A 120 -5.03 -9.91 1.71
CA GLY A 120 -5.57 -10.31 3.01
C GLY A 120 -6.35 -11.62 2.98
N VAL A 121 -7.18 -11.83 1.97
CA VAL A 121 -7.92 -13.08 1.76
C VAL A 121 -6.95 -14.23 1.48
N ILE A 122 -5.94 -14.01 0.64
CA ILE A 122 -4.88 -14.99 0.37
C ILE A 122 -4.15 -15.36 1.66
N ALA A 123 -3.73 -14.36 2.45
CA ALA A 123 -3.07 -14.57 3.74
C ALA A 123 -3.92 -15.40 4.71
N ASN A 124 -5.22 -15.07 4.82
CA ASN A 124 -6.15 -15.80 5.67
C ASN A 124 -6.34 -17.25 5.21
N ALA A 125 -6.41 -17.49 3.90
CA ALA A 125 -6.52 -18.83 3.34
C ALA A 125 -5.27 -19.69 3.61
N LEU A 126 -4.07 -19.10 3.47
CA LEU A 126 -2.80 -19.78 3.74
C LEU A 126 -2.61 -20.08 5.23
N ARG A 127 -2.97 -19.13 6.12
CA ARG A 127 -2.89 -19.33 7.57
C ARG A 127 -3.76 -20.47 8.07
N ARG A 128 -4.89 -20.76 7.42
CA ARG A 128 -5.80 -21.86 7.81
C ARG A 128 -5.27 -23.24 7.43
N LYS A 129 -4.28 -23.32 6.53
CA LYS A 129 -3.73 -24.57 6.02
C LYS A 129 -2.46 -25.03 6.76
N GLY A 130 -1.86 -24.18 7.58
CA GLY A 130 -0.67 -24.50 8.40
C GLY A 130 -0.98 -24.35 9.88
#